data_AF-A0A1X6MVI9-F1
#
_entry.id   AF-A0A1X6MVI9-F1
#
_cell.length_a   1.000
_cell.length_b   1.000
_cell.length_c   1.000
_cell.angle_alpha   90.00
_cell.angle_beta   90.00
_cell.angle_gamma   90.00
#
_symmetry.space_group_name_H-M   'P 1'
#
loop_
_entity.id
_entity.type
_entity.pdbx_description
1 polymer ?
#
loop_
_entity_poly.entity_id
_entity_poly.type
_entity_poly.pdbx_seq_one_letter_code
_entity_poly.pdbx_strand_id
1 'polypeptide(L)'
;MLHVYEGSFYHPKTTLPSAPTLLVLHELSALCSAGSSEPTLSSYISLITHALTALNALSSQSSTTIALAVFDSGLDQLRLPVLRPVSPPEGESHTPSSVRREPVAPFVHNFFQWTGVVEAAGSPETEIPSSQPEEASMEPNLTQMRMWLHCGEDSSMDIVWEWVVGTQSVGPHAGAKYFDWG
;
A
#
# COMPACT_ATOMS: atom_id res chain seq x y z
N MET A 1 18.99 2.80 20.75
CA MET A 1 19.36 3.11 19.36
C MET A 1 19.17 4.60 19.18
N LEU A 2 20.24 5.35 18.89
CA LEU A 2 20.16 6.81 18.65
C LEU A 2 19.87 7.02 17.17
N HIS A 3 18.97 7.95 16.84
CA HIS A 3 18.71 8.32 15.46
C HIS A 3 19.65 9.46 15.05
N VAL A 4 20.33 9.31 13.92
CA VAL A 4 21.20 10.35 13.37
C VAL A 4 20.43 11.10 12.29
N TYR A 5 20.23 12.40 12.48
CA TYR A 5 19.65 13.30 11.48
C TYR A 5 20.54 14.53 11.41
N GLU A 6 21.00 14.91 10.21
CA GLU A 6 21.92 16.04 9.99
C GLU A 6 23.18 16.01 10.88
N GLY A 7 23.73 14.82 11.16
CA GLY A 7 24.92 14.65 12.01
C GLY A 7 24.67 14.86 13.51
N SER A 8 23.43 15.10 13.92
CA SER A 8 23.04 15.20 15.33
C SER A 8 22.45 13.88 15.82
N PHE A 9 22.86 13.46 17.03
CA PHE A 9 22.35 12.26 17.69
C PHE A 9 21.11 12.60 18.51
N TYR A 10 19.97 12.04 18.14
CA TYR A 10 18.73 12.22 18.87
C TYR A 10 18.42 11.00 19.74
N HIS A 11 18.00 11.29 20.97
CA HIS A 11 17.49 10.26 21.85
C HIS A 11 16.16 9.74 21.27
N PRO A 12 15.82 8.45 21.41
CA PRO A 12 14.52 7.92 20.95
C PRO A 12 13.29 8.54 21.67
N LYS A 13 13.52 9.42 22.65
CA LYS A 13 12.48 10.21 23.34
C LYS A 13 12.56 11.71 23.01
N THR A 14 13.39 12.09 22.03
CA THR A 14 13.45 13.47 21.57
C THR A 14 12.09 13.84 20.99
N THR A 15 11.47 14.86 21.57
CA THR A 15 10.25 15.47 21.04
C THR A 15 10.64 16.44 19.92
N LEU A 16 9.92 16.40 18.80
CA LEU A 16 10.08 17.41 17.76
C LEU A 16 9.57 18.77 18.27
N PRO A 17 10.24 19.88 17.95
CA PRO A 17 9.81 21.22 18.40
C PRO A 17 8.50 21.68 17.74
N SER A 18 8.13 21.06 16.61
CA SER A 18 6.89 21.30 15.88
C SER A 18 6.27 19.97 15.47
N ALA A 19 4.96 19.96 15.26
CA ALA A 19 4.28 18.82 14.67
C ALA A 19 4.80 18.57 13.23
N PRO A 20 4.87 17.30 12.78
CA PRO A 20 5.21 17.00 11.39
C PRO A 20 4.09 17.45 10.45
N THR A 21 4.42 17.76 9.20
CA THR A 21 3.41 18.05 8.15
C THR A 21 2.92 16.79 7.45
N LEU A 22 3.67 15.68 7.54
CA LEU A 22 3.36 14.40 6.91
C LEU A 22 3.71 13.25 7.86
N LEU A 23 2.77 12.35 8.07
CA LEU A 23 2.97 11.06 8.71
C LEU A 23 2.95 9.97 7.62
N VAL A 24 4.00 9.15 7.59
CA VAL A 24 4.10 8.02 6.66
C VAL A 24 4.02 6.72 7.44
N LEU A 25 3.04 5.88 7.12
CA LEU A 25 2.94 4.52 7.63
C LEU A 25 3.33 3.55 6.52
N HIS A 26 4.21 2.61 6.85
CA HIS A 26 4.77 1.65 5.90
C HIS A 26 4.54 0.22 6.40
N GLU A 27 3.97 -0.63 5.54
CA GLU A 27 3.71 -2.05 5.79
C GLU A 27 2.89 -2.31 7.07
N LEU A 28 1.73 -1.65 7.15
CA LEU A 28 0.81 -1.75 8.27
C LEU A 28 0.21 -3.17 8.39
N SER A 29 0.01 -3.86 7.28
CA SER A 29 -0.44 -5.25 7.21
C SER A 29 0.53 -6.22 7.89
N ALA A 30 1.84 -5.93 7.89
CA ALA A 30 2.84 -6.72 8.59
C ALA A 30 2.64 -6.67 10.13
N LEU A 31 2.17 -5.55 10.67
CA LEU A 31 1.88 -5.41 12.10
C LEU A 31 0.69 -6.28 12.54
N CYS A 32 -0.28 -6.51 11.65
CA CYS A 32 -1.41 -7.39 11.92
C CYS A 32 -1.00 -8.86 12.11
N SER A 33 0.19 -9.27 11.64
CA SER A 33 0.66 -10.66 11.67
C SER A 33 1.44 -11.03 12.94
N ALA A 34 1.83 -10.05 13.77
CA ALA A 34 2.76 -10.27 14.88
C ALA A 34 2.18 -11.05 16.08
N GLY A 35 0.86 -11.33 16.10
CA GLY A 35 0.12 -11.75 17.31
C GLY A 35 -0.51 -13.14 17.32
N SER A 36 -0.28 -14.00 16.32
CA SER A 36 -0.84 -15.38 16.20
C SER A 36 -2.26 -15.53 15.60
N SER A 37 -2.76 -14.55 14.86
CA SER A 37 -3.91 -14.72 13.97
C SER A 37 -3.54 -14.20 12.58
N GLU A 38 -4.08 -14.82 11.53
CA GLU A 38 -3.93 -14.28 10.17
C GLU A 38 -4.43 -12.83 10.13
N PRO A 39 -3.76 -11.95 9.36
CA PRO A 39 -4.12 -10.54 9.30
C PRO A 39 -5.51 -10.39 8.67
N THR A 40 -6.40 -9.68 9.36
CA THR A 40 -7.76 -9.42 8.88
C THR A 40 -7.92 -7.97 8.45
N LEU A 41 -8.85 -7.73 7.51
CA LEU A 41 -9.26 -6.40 7.09
C LEU A 41 -9.73 -5.55 8.29
N SER A 42 -10.45 -6.16 9.24
CA SER A 42 -10.91 -5.44 10.44
C SER A 42 -9.76 -4.95 11.31
N SER A 43 -8.72 -5.76 11.49
CA SER A 43 -7.52 -5.35 12.24
C SER A 43 -6.79 -4.22 11.52
N TYR A 44 -6.67 -4.31 10.19
CA TYR A 44 -6.06 -3.28 9.36
C TYR A 44 -6.82 -1.95 9.43
N ILE A 45 -8.14 -1.95 9.23
CA ILE A 45 -8.99 -0.75 9.35
C ILE A 45 -8.92 -0.14 10.75
N SER A 46 -8.83 -0.98 11.79
CA SER A 46 -8.69 -0.48 13.17
C SER A 46 -7.38 0.30 13.34
N LEU A 47 -6.28 -0.18 12.76
CA LEU A 47 -5.00 0.55 12.76
C LEU A 47 -5.08 1.86 11.98
N ILE A 48 -5.72 1.86 10.81
CA ILE A 48 -5.95 3.09 10.02
C ILE A 48 -6.77 4.11 10.83
N THR A 49 -7.84 3.65 11.47
CA THR A 49 -8.72 4.50 12.30
C THR A 49 -7.96 5.10 13.49
N HIS A 50 -7.12 4.29 14.15
CA HIS A 50 -6.27 4.77 15.23
C HIS A 50 -5.26 5.82 14.74
N ALA A 51 -4.63 5.58 13.59
CA ALA A 51 -3.69 6.53 12.99
C ALA A 51 -4.38 7.87 12.64
N LEU A 52 -5.55 7.83 12.00
CA LEU A 52 -6.33 9.03 11.69
C LEU A 52 -6.77 9.78 12.96
N THR A 53 -7.15 9.05 14.01
CA THR A 53 -7.51 9.66 15.30
C THR A 53 -6.31 10.35 15.95
N ALA A 54 -5.14 9.69 15.94
CA ALA A 54 -3.89 10.27 16.44
C ALA A 54 -3.49 11.50 15.62
N LEU A 55 -3.59 11.43 14.29
CA LEU A 55 -3.33 12.53 13.37
C LEU A 55 -4.24 13.74 13.65
N ASN A 56 -5.54 13.52 13.88
CA ASN A 56 -6.47 14.59 14.25
C ASN A 56 -6.12 15.21 15.61
N ALA A 57 -5.71 14.41 16.58
CA ALA A 57 -5.27 14.89 17.90
C ALA A 57 -3.95 15.69 17.83
N LEU A 58 -3.05 15.32 16.91
CA LEU A 58 -1.82 16.07 16.64
C LEU A 58 -2.10 17.36 15.87
N SER A 59 -3.00 17.29 14.88
CA SER A 59 -3.39 18.43 14.04
C SER A 59 -4.09 19.52 14.85
N SER A 60 -4.90 19.16 15.87
CA SER A 60 -5.56 20.13 16.75
C SER A 60 -4.60 20.93 17.63
N GLN A 61 -3.37 20.44 17.82
CA GLN A 61 -2.29 21.10 18.56
C GLN A 61 -1.29 21.81 17.64
N SER A 62 -1.46 21.66 16.33
CA SER A 62 -0.58 22.20 15.29
C SER A 62 -1.24 23.42 14.62
N SER A 63 -0.42 24.34 14.12
CA SER A 63 -0.87 25.42 13.22
C SER A 63 -1.07 24.94 11.78
N THR A 64 -0.66 23.70 11.47
CA THR A 64 -0.68 23.13 10.12
C THR A 64 -1.40 21.79 10.13
N THR A 65 -2.15 21.54 9.05
CA THR A 65 -2.78 20.24 8.81
C THR A 65 -1.69 19.20 8.56
N ILE A 66 -1.78 18.07 9.25
CA ILE A 66 -0.86 16.95 9.06
C ILE A 66 -1.48 16.01 8.02
N ALA A 67 -0.76 15.69 6.95
CA ALA A 67 -1.18 14.69 5.98
C ALA A 67 -0.81 13.27 6.44
N LEU A 68 -1.57 12.27 6.02
CA LEU A 68 -1.28 10.84 6.22
C LEU A 68 -1.04 10.17 4.87
N ALA A 69 0.09 9.49 4.72
CA ALA A 69 0.36 8.60 3.61
C ALA A 69 0.56 7.17 4.13
N VAL A 70 -0.04 6.19 3.45
CA VAL A 70 0.08 4.78 3.80
C VAL A 70 0.58 4.02 2.58
N PHE A 71 1.68 3.28 2.76
CA PHE A 71 2.25 2.40 1.76
C PHE A 71 2.21 0.98 2.30
N ASP A 72 1.56 0.07 1.58
CA ASP A 72 1.37 -1.30 2.04
C ASP A 72 1.34 -2.26 0.86
N SER A 73 2.20 -3.29 0.89
CA SER A 73 2.26 -4.31 -0.16
C SER A 73 1.45 -5.58 0.18
N GLY A 74 0.92 -5.66 1.39
CA GLY A 74 0.24 -6.84 1.94
C GLY A 74 -1.28 -6.75 1.95
N LEU A 75 -1.89 -5.73 1.33
CA LEU A 75 -3.36 -5.56 1.28
C LEU A 75 -4.08 -6.80 0.73
N ASP A 76 -3.54 -7.44 -0.32
CA ASP A 76 -4.13 -8.64 -0.94
C ASP A 76 -4.01 -9.91 -0.08
N GLN A 77 -3.22 -9.84 0.99
CA GLN A 77 -3.03 -10.94 1.94
C GLN A 77 -4.03 -10.85 3.11
N LEU A 78 -4.76 -9.73 3.23
CA LEU A 78 -5.75 -9.54 4.27
C LEU A 78 -6.95 -10.46 4.04
N ARG A 79 -7.43 -11.09 5.12
CA ARG A 79 -8.67 -11.85 5.09
C ARG A 79 -9.85 -10.97 5.45
N LEU A 80 -10.98 -11.19 4.78
CA LEU A 80 -12.25 -10.66 5.27
C LEU A 80 -12.58 -11.30 6.62
N PRO A 81 -13.29 -10.59 7.51
CA PRO A 81 -13.80 -11.18 8.73
C PRO A 81 -14.62 -12.42 8.37
N VAL A 82 -14.20 -13.59 8.84
CA VAL A 82 -14.86 -14.85 8.52
C VAL A 82 -16.28 -14.81 9.08
N LEU A 83 -17.26 -14.53 8.22
CA LEU A 83 -18.63 -14.92 8.47
C LEU A 83 -18.60 -16.45 8.45
N ARG A 84 -18.95 -17.09 9.57
CA ARG A 84 -18.93 -18.56 9.69
C ARG A 84 -19.53 -19.16 8.42
N PRO A 85 -18.84 -20.10 7.74
CA PRO A 85 -19.45 -20.85 6.66
C PRO A 85 -20.76 -21.42 7.19
N VAL A 86 -21.86 -21.15 6.48
CA VAL A 86 -23.12 -21.84 6.74
C VAL A 86 -22.79 -23.32 6.54
N SER A 87 -22.82 -24.10 7.62
CA SER A 87 -22.34 -25.48 7.61
C SER A 87 -22.94 -26.23 6.42
N PRO A 88 -22.12 -26.85 5.56
CA PRO A 88 -22.66 -27.66 4.47
C PRO A 88 -23.49 -28.81 5.05
N PRO A 89 -24.58 -29.24 4.38
CA PRO A 89 -25.38 -30.36 4.83
C PRO A 89 -24.50 -31.62 4.97
N GLU A 90 -24.71 -32.36 6.06
CA GLU A 90 -23.97 -33.58 6.39
C GLU A 90 -24.08 -34.60 5.24
N GLY A 91 -22.97 -34.90 4.56
CA GLY A 91 -22.99 -35.98 3.57
C GLY A 91 -21.84 -36.03 2.55
N GLU A 92 -21.11 -34.94 2.32
CA GLU A 92 -20.12 -34.92 1.25
C GLU A 92 -18.68 -34.79 1.77
N SER A 93 -17.86 -35.77 1.39
CA SER A 93 -16.44 -35.85 1.71
C SER A 93 -15.67 -34.80 0.91
N HIS A 94 -15.53 -33.60 1.46
CA HIS A 94 -14.94 -32.47 0.72
C HIS A 94 -13.49 -32.21 1.07
N THR A 95 -12.68 -32.16 0.02
CA THR A 95 -11.39 -31.46 -0.03
C THR A 95 -11.54 -30.06 0.55
N PRO A 96 -10.55 -29.55 1.32
CA PRO A 96 -10.64 -28.22 1.90
C PRO A 96 -10.82 -27.20 0.78
N SER A 97 -11.97 -26.55 0.72
CA SER A 97 -12.23 -25.49 -0.24
C SER A 97 -11.15 -24.43 -0.04
N SER A 98 -10.41 -24.13 -1.11
CA SER A 98 -9.45 -23.04 -1.08
C SER A 98 -10.21 -21.79 -0.66
N VAL A 99 -9.85 -21.23 0.51
CA VAL A 99 -10.47 -20.01 1.05
C VAL A 99 -10.44 -18.95 -0.05
N ARG A 100 -11.62 -18.58 -0.57
CA ARG A 100 -11.76 -17.54 -1.58
C ARG A 100 -11.18 -16.26 -0.98
N ARG A 101 -10.09 -15.76 -1.58
CA ARG A 101 -9.55 -14.44 -1.25
C ARG A 101 -10.32 -13.42 -2.07
N GLU A 102 -10.95 -12.47 -1.39
CA GLU A 102 -11.61 -11.35 -2.05
C GLU A 102 -10.65 -10.15 -2.04
N PRO A 103 -10.64 -9.31 -3.09
CA PRO A 103 -9.82 -8.11 -3.11
C PRO A 103 -10.26 -7.18 -1.99
N VAL A 104 -9.31 -6.84 -1.12
CA VAL A 104 -9.56 -6.05 0.08
C VAL A 104 -9.32 -4.56 -0.13
N ALA A 105 -8.49 -4.21 -1.12
CA ALA A 105 -8.15 -2.83 -1.47
C ALA A 105 -9.39 -1.90 -1.60
N PRO A 106 -10.50 -2.30 -2.27
CA PRO A 106 -11.67 -1.42 -2.42
C PRO A 106 -12.29 -0.94 -1.10
N PHE A 107 -12.20 -1.74 -0.03
CA PHE A 107 -12.72 -1.34 1.28
C PHE A 107 -11.87 -0.26 1.95
N VAL A 108 -10.57 -0.30 1.70
CA VAL A 108 -9.60 0.65 2.27
C VAL A 108 -9.67 1.98 1.54
N HIS A 109 -10.01 1.99 0.25
CA HIS A 109 -10.09 3.21 -0.57
C HIS A 109 -11.04 4.25 0.02
N ASN A 110 -12.12 3.84 0.66
CA ASN A 110 -13.09 4.74 1.30
C ASN A 110 -12.53 5.57 2.47
N PHE A 111 -11.33 5.25 2.97
CA PHE A 111 -10.66 5.99 4.05
C PHE A 111 -9.67 7.04 3.55
N PHE A 112 -9.37 7.05 2.25
CA PHE A 112 -8.35 7.92 1.67
C PHE A 112 -8.93 8.76 0.55
N GLN A 113 -8.50 10.02 0.49
CA GLN A 113 -8.81 10.89 -0.63
C GLN A 113 -8.02 10.49 -1.89
N TRP A 114 -6.80 10.01 -1.68
CA TRP A 114 -5.86 9.59 -2.71
C TRP A 114 -5.58 8.11 -2.57
N THR A 115 -5.71 7.35 -3.65
CA THR A 115 -5.30 5.95 -3.70
C THR A 115 -4.32 5.76 -4.84
N GLY A 116 -3.31 4.92 -4.64
CA GLY A 116 -2.29 4.64 -5.65
C GLY A 116 -2.01 3.15 -5.73
N VAL A 117 -1.86 2.64 -6.94
CA VAL A 117 -1.50 1.24 -7.22
C VAL A 117 -0.26 1.23 -8.09
N VAL A 118 0.63 0.30 -7.77
CA VAL A 118 1.87 0.05 -8.47
C VAL A 118 1.72 -1.26 -9.23
N GLU A 119 1.69 -1.18 -10.56
CA GLU A 119 1.56 -2.34 -11.44
C GLU A 119 2.91 -2.60 -12.12
N ALA A 120 3.36 -3.85 -12.13
CA ALA A 120 4.53 -4.23 -12.92
C ALA A 120 4.15 -4.14 -14.41
N ALA A 121 4.90 -3.34 -15.19
CA ALA A 121 4.64 -3.27 -16.63
C ALA A 121 4.95 -4.64 -17.24
N GLY A 122 3.92 -5.32 -17.72
CA GLY A 122 4.02 -6.69 -18.26
C GLY A 122 3.16 -7.74 -17.56
N SER A 123 2.22 -7.38 -16.69
CA SER A 123 1.18 -8.34 -16.31
C SER A 123 0.37 -8.74 -17.56
N PRO A 124 0.20 -10.05 -17.83
CA PRO A 124 -0.23 -10.60 -19.13
C PRO A 124 -1.71 -10.39 -19.48
N GLU A 125 -2.45 -9.51 -18.79
CA GLU A 125 -3.89 -9.34 -19.09
C GLU A 125 -4.16 -8.55 -20.38
N THR A 126 -3.13 -7.95 -20.99
CA THR A 126 -3.24 -7.33 -22.33
C THR A 126 -2.23 -7.96 -23.29
N GLU A 127 -2.27 -9.28 -23.45
CA GLU A 127 -1.57 -9.97 -24.54
C GLU A 127 -2.16 -9.55 -25.90
N ILE A 128 -1.64 -8.44 -26.44
CA ILE A 128 -1.73 -8.18 -27.89
C ILE A 128 -0.69 -9.12 -28.53
N PRO A 129 -1.10 -10.06 -29.41
CA PRO A 129 -0.18 -11.02 -30.01
C PRO A 129 0.76 -10.30 -30.99
N SER A 130 1.93 -9.88 -30.50
CA SER A 130 3.00 -9.35 -31.33
C SER A 130 3.86 -10.50 -31.85
N SER A 131 3.95 -10.63 -33.17
CA SER A 131 4.63 -11.73 -33.87
C SER A 131 6.05 -11.36 -34.31
N GLN A 132 6.78 -10.63 -33.46
CA GLN A 132 8.13 -10.16 -33.78
C GLN A 132 9.21 -10.93 -32.98
N PRO A 133 10.27 -11.44 -33.63
CA PRO A 133 11.31 -12.24 -32.96
C PRO A 133 12.09 -11.41 -31.92
N GLU A 134 12.24 -12.00 -30.74
CA GLU A 134 12.95 -11.47 -29.57
C GLU A 134 14.44 -11.24 -29.87
N GLU A 135 14.85 -9.99 -30.06
CA GLU A 135 16.22 -9.59 -29.79
C GLU A 135 16.33 -9.31 -28.29
N ALA A 136 17.28 -9.96 -27.60
CA ALA A 136 17.51 -9.84 -26.16
C ALA A 136 18.10 -8.47 -25.80
N SER A 137 17.32 -7.40 -25.92
CA SER A 137 17.61 -6.10 -25.33
C SER A 137 17.37 -6.17 -23.83
N MET A 138 18.28 -5.59 -23.03
CA MET A 138 18.02 -5.26 -21.63
C MET A 138 16.94 -4.18 -21.58
N GLU A 139 15.68 -4.57 -21.75
CA GLU A 139 14.54 -3.69 -21.54
C GLU A 139 14.56 -3.22 -20.07
N PRO A 140 14.47 -1.91 -19.81
CA PRO A 140 14.40 -1.41 -18.45
C PRO A 140 13.17 -1.99 -17.75
N ASN A 141 13.29 -2.33 -16.46
CA ASN A 141 12.13 -2.70 -15.66
C ASN A 141 11.24 -1.45 -15.50
N LEU A 142 10.23 -1.35 -16.35
CA LEU A 142 9.21 -0.32 -16.29
C LEU A 142 8.16 -0.71 -15.24
N THR A 143 7.80 0.23 -14.38
CA THR A 143 6.72 0.06 -13.41
C THR A 143 5.66 1.10 -13.72
N GLN A 144 4.43 0.65 -13.97
CA GLN A 144 3.31 1.54 -14.20
C GLN A 144 2.75 1.97 -12.84
N MET A 145 2.62 3.28 -12.67
CA MET A 145 2.04 3.87 -11.48
C MET A 145 0.71 4.50 -11.87
N ARG A 146 -0.33 4.21 -11.09
CA ARG A 146 -1.65 4.81 -11.26
C ARG A 146 -2.11 5.35 -9.92
N MET A 147 -2.57 6.60 -9.90
CA MET A 147 -3.10 7.26 -8.71
C MET A 147 -4.47 7.87 -9.03
N TRP A 148 -5.42 7.70 -8.11
CA TRP A 148 -6.78 8.21 -8.21
C TRP A 148 -7.02 9.24 -7.10
N LEU A 149 -7.61 10.38 -7.47
CA LEU A 149 -8.26 11.29 -6.55
C LEU A 149 -9.74 10.98 -6.51
N HIS A 150 -10.24 10.65 -5.32
CA HIS A 150 -11.67 10.51 -5.10
C HIS A 150 -12.28 11.89 -4.86
N CYS A 151 -12.94 12.43 -5.87
CA CYS A 151 -13.80 13.61 -5.73
C CYS A 151 -15.10 13.12 -5.07
N GLY A 152 -15.58 13.79 -4.01
CA GLY A 152 -16.68 13.29 -3.16
C GLY A 152 -17.97 12.87 -3.88
N GLU A 153 -18.92 12.27 -3.17
CA GLU A 153 -20.09 11.52 -3.71
C GLU A 153 -20.88 12.20 -4.86
N ASP A 154 -20.91 13.53 -4.92
CA ASP A 154 -21.62 14.29 -5.96
C ASP A 154 -20.79 14.53 -7.24
N SER A 155 -19.51 14.19 -7.24
CA SER A 155 -18.60 14.36 -8.36
C SER A 155 -18.48 13.06 -9.13
N SER A 156 -19.02 13.02 -10.35
CA SER A 156 -19.00 11.83 -11.19
C SER A 156 -17.63 11.50 -11.79
N MET A 157 -16.56 12.20 -11.42
CA MET A 157 -15.25 12.04 -12.03
C MET A 157 -14.13 11.99 -11.00
N ASP A 158 -13.56 10.80 -10.86
CA ASP A 158 -12.25 10.62 -10.27
C ASP A 158 -11.17 11.23 -11.17
N ILE A 159 -10.19 11.92 -10.57
CA ILE A 159 -9.01 12.36 -11.32
C ILE A 159 -8.00 11.23 -11.31
N VAL A 160 -7.63 10.72 -12.49
CA VAL A 160 -6.64 9.66 -12.63
C VAL A 160 -5.32 10.24 -13.14
N TRP A 161 -4.24 9.94 -12.44
CA TRP A 161 -2.88 10.20 -12.88
C TRP A 161 -2.15 8.89 -13.15
N GLU A 162 -1.60 8.77 -14.34
CA GLU A 162 -0.82 7.63 -14.78
C GLU A 162 0.57 8.11 -15.18
N TRP A 163 1.60 7.41 -14.72
CA TRP A 163 2.96 7.63 -15.16
C TRP A 163 3.73 6.31 -15.11
N VAL A 164 4.79 6.22 -15.90
CA VAL A 164 5.68 5.05 -15.92
C VAL A 164 6.98 5.45 -15.25
N VAL A 165 7.45 4.60 -14.35
CA VAL A 165 8.71 4.77 -13.64
C VAL A 165 9.69 3.73 -14.18
N GLY A 166 10.74 4.22 -14.85
CA GLY A 166 11.89 3.39 -15.21
C GLY A 166 12.79 3.22 -13.99
N THR A 167 13.05 1.96 -13.61
CA THR A 167 14.10 1.69 -12.62
C THR A 167 15.35 1.21 -13.34
N GLN A 168 16.40 2.01 -13.28
CA GLN A 168 17.70 1.63 -13.82
C GLN A 168 18.59 1.13 -12.69
N SER A 169 19.15 -0.06 -12.84
CA SER A 169 20.14 -0.61 -11.91
C SER A 169 21.54 -0.08 -12.27
N VAL A 170 21.74 1.23 -12.14
CA VAL A 170 23.05 1.83 -12.43
C VAL A 170 23.81 2.02 -11.13
N GLY A 171 24.74 1.13 -10.83
CA GLY A 171 25.70 1.37 -9.74
C GLY A 171 26.64 0.20 -9.47
N PRO A 172 27.86 0.46 -8.96
CA PRO A 172 28.82 -0.56 -8.54
C PRO A 172 28.38 -1.34 -7.30
N HIS A 173 27.35 -0.86 -6.59
CA HIS A 173 26.78 -1.51 -5.42
C HIS A 173 25.57 -2.35 -5.85
N ALA A 174 25.73 -3.67 -5.77
CA ALA A 174 24.63 -4.61 -6.00
C ALA A 174 23.43 -4.24 -5.11
N GLY A 175 22.32 -3.83 -5.74
CA GLY A 175 21.05 -3.57 -5.07
C GLY A 175 20.59 -2.10 -5.01
N ALA A 176 21.41 -1.11 -5.39
CA ALA A 176 20.94 0.26 -5.49
C ALA A 176 20.05 0.44 -6.73
N LYS A 177 18.80 0.86 -6.52
CA LYS A 177 17.86 1.24 -7.59
C LYS A 177 17.67 2.75 -7.56
N TYR A 178 17.82 3.39 -8.70
CA TYR A 178 17.54 4.81 -8.87
C TYR A 178 16.28 4.97 -9.71
N PHE A 179 15.47 5.96 -9.35
CA PHE A 179 14.31 6.38 -10.13
C PHE A 179 14.77 7.39 -11.17
N ASP A 180 14.50 7.11 -12.45
CA ASP A 180 14.69 8.06 -13.53
C ASP A 180 13.37 8.78 -13.79
N TRP A 181 13.36 10.10 -13.62
CA TRP A 181 12.20 10.95 -13.89
C TRP A 181 12.45 11.64 -15.23
N GLY A 182 12.07 10.95 -16.32
CA GLY A 182 12.16 11.43 -17.70
C GLY A 182 10.94 12.21 -18.17
#